data_AF-A0A943XWI5-F1
#
_entry.id   AF-A0A943XWI5-F1
#
_cell.length_a   1.000
_cell.length_b   1.000
_cell.length_c   1.000
_cell.angle_alpha   90.00
_cell.angle_beta   90.00
_cell.angle_gamma   90.00
#
_symmetry.space_group_name_H-M   'P 1'
#
loop_
_entity.id
_entity.type
_entity.pdbx_description
1 polymer ?
#
loop_
_entity_poly.entity_id
_entity_poly.type
_entity_poly.pdbx_seq_one_letter_code
_entity_poly.pdbx_strand_id
1 'polypeptide(L)'
;MSQEKELMEARESLLDLKDEIDKTIELTESASRWGLFDLFADSGIVGMVKRGKIKDINRGLDRVREKLLVAKNELNDIRIDLDDEISDSTYDFFVDVIFDNIFTDLRVNREIKEIRANLEDLSDRVDELLNKIN
;
A
#
# COMPACT_ATOMS: atom_id res chain seq x y z
N MET A 1 10.03 22.46 -14.12
CA MET A 1 10.82 21.21 -14.02
C MET A 1 10.71 20.51 -15.38
N SER A 2 11.46 19.46 -15.67
CA SER A 2 11.28 18.74 -16.95
C SER A 2 10.35 17.55 -16.74
N GLN A 3 9.52 17.20 -17.72
CA GLN A 3 8.65 16.01 -17.67
C GLN A 3 9.42 14.73 -17.31
N GLU A 4 10.66 14.58 -17.79
CA GLU A 4 11.55 13.46 -17.43
C GLU A 4 11.86 13.39 -15.93
N LYS A 5 11.95 14.56 -15.26
CA LYS A 5 12.18 14.63 -13.82
C LYS A 5 10.92 14.23 -13.04
N GLU A 6 9.75 14.73 -13.43
CA GLU A 6 8.47 14.39 -12.80
C GLU A 6 8.16 12.88 -12.91
N LEU A 7 8.40 12.30 -14.09
CA LEU A 7 8.28 10.85 -14.32
C LEU A 7 9.21 10.04 -13.41
N MET A 8 10.44 10.52 -13.21
CA MET A 8 11.41 9.88 -12.33
C MET A 8 10.96 9.93 -10.87
N GLU A 9 10.46 11.08 -10.41
CA GLU A 9 9.99 11.29 -9.03
C GLU A 9 8.74 10.43 -8.71
N ALA A 10 7.80 10.32 -9.65
CA ALA A 10 6.66 9.41 -9.46
C ALA A 10 7.07 7.93 -9.49
N ARG A 11 8.02 7.56 -10.35
CA ARG A 11 8.54 6.18 -10.37
C ARG A 11 9.28 5.84 -9.08
N GLU A 12 10.11 6.74 -8.57
CA GLU A 12 10.77 6.56 -7.28
C GLU A 12 9.75 6.42 -6.15
N SER A 13 8.75 7.30 -6.08
CA SER A 13 7.73 7.23 -5.01
C SER A 13 6.89 5.95 -5.06
N LEU A 14 6.60 5.40 -6.25
CA LEU A 14 5.93 4.12 -6.41
C LEU A 14 6.79 2.92 -5.98
N LEU A 15 8.09 2.92 -6.30
CA LEU A 15 9.02 1.90 -5.82
C LEU A 15 9.15 1.95 -4.29
N ASP A 16 9.23 3.16 -3.75
CA ASP A 16 9.29 3.41 -2.32
C ASP A 16 8.04 2.92 -1.59
N LEU A 17 6.87 3.11 -2.20
CA LEU A 17 5.59 2.60 -1.72
C LEU A 17 5.58 1.06 -1.77
N LYS A 18 6.02 0.46 -2.88
CA LYS A 18 6.08 -1.00 -3.05
C LYS A 18 6.91 -1.66 -1.97
N ASP A 19 8.12 -1.16 -1.72
CA ASP A 19 9.01 -1.69 -0.69
C ASP A 19 8.38 -1.67 0.71
N GLU A 20 7.62 -0.60 1.06
CA GLU A 20 6.93 -0.54 2.35
C GLU A 20 5.70 -1.46 2.42
N ILE A 21 4.98 -1.64 1.30
CA ILE A 21 3.89 -2.62 1.20
C ILE A 21 4.43 -4.02 1.47
N ASP A 22 5.49 -4.42 0.76
CA ASP A 22 6.09 -5.75 0.87
C ASP A 22 6.59 -6.01 2.31
N LYS A 23 7.28 -5.04 2.91
CA LYS A 23 7.66 -5.10 4.34
C LYS A 23 6.45 -5.26 5.27
N THR A 24 5.36 -4.57 4.99
CA THR A 24 4.15 -4.64 5.82
C THR A 24 3.43 -5.99 5.63
N ILE A 25 3.41 -6.54 4.42
CA ILE A 25 2.91 -7.90 4.15
C ILE A 25 3.69 -8.91 4.98
N GLU A 26 5.02 -8.85 5.00
CA GLU A 26 5.86 -9.74 5.83
C GLU A 26 5.51 -9.65 7.33
N LEU A 27 5.21 -8.45 7.83
CA LEU A 27 4.74 -8.26 9.21
C LEU A 27 3.41 -8.99 9.44
N THR A 28 2.45 -8.89 8.52
CA THR A 28 1.16 -9.61 8.61
C THR A 28 1.33 -11.11 8.55
N GLU A 29 2.21 -11.63 7.70
CA GLU A 29 2.50 -13.06 7.63
C GLU A 29 3.14 -13.55 8.94
N SER A 30 4.09 -12.78 9.48
CA SER A 30 4.74 -13.08 10.74
C SER A 30 3.76 -13.13 11.90
N ALA A 31 2.66 -12.38 11.84
CA ALA A 31 1.57 -12.43 12.81
C ALA A 31 0.58 -13.57 12.52
N SER A 32 0.29 -13.88 11.26
CA SER A 32 -0.61 -14.96 10.84
C SER A 32 -0.07 -16.36 11.17
N ARG A 33 1.26 -16.54 11.19
CA ARG A 33 1.92 -17.78 11.67
C ARG A 33 1.66 -18.05 13.16
N TRP A 34 1.22 -17.06 13.92
CA TRP A 34 0.74 -17.22 15.30
C TRP A 34 -0.79 -17.33 15.40
N GLY A 35 -1.53 -17.09 14.30
CA GLY A 35 -2.99 -17.20 14.21
C GLY A 35 -3.52 -18.63 14.11
N LEU A 36 -2.68 -19.63 13.82
CA LEU A 36 -3.08 -21.04 13.98
C LEU A 36 -3.14 -21.50 15.44
N PHE A 37 -2.76 -20.65 16.40
CA PHE A 37 -3.03 -20.88 17.83
C PHE A 37 -4.48 -20.56 18.25
N ASP A 38 -5.34 -20.11 17.33
CA ASP A 38 -6.79 -20.00 17.60
C ASP A 38 -7.45 -21.37 17.93
N LEU A 39 -6.71 -22.48 17.78
CA LEU A 39 -7.10 -23.81 18.28
C LEU A 39 -6.79 -24.06 19.78
N PHE A 40 -6.06 -23.18 20.48
CA PHE A 40 -5.61 -23.44 21.87
C PHE A 40 -5.91 -22.32 22.90
N ALA A 41 -6.69 -21.29 22.55
CA ALA A 41 -6.97 -20.16 23.45
C ALA A 41 -8.26 -20.31 24.29
N ASP A 42 -8.64 -21.53 24.67
CA ASP A 42 -9.57 -21.81 25.78
C ASP A 42 -8.95 -21.46 27.16
N SER A 43 -7.66 -21.09 27.21
CA SER A 43 -6.98 -20.72 28.46
C SER A 43 -6.20 -19.41 28.35
N GLY A 44 -6.89 -18.28 28.49
CA GLY A 44 -6.49 -17.07 29.23
C GLY A 44 -5.10 -16.40 29.13
N ILE A 45 -4.11 -16.90 28.39
CA ILE A 45 -2.74 -16.36 28.39
C ILE A 45 -2.18 -16.26 26.96
N VAL A 46 -2.59 -15.24 26.20
CA VAL A 46 -1.88 -14.78 24.97
C VAL A 46 -1.93 -13.24 24.84
N GLY A 47 -1.77 -12.52 25.95
CA GLY A 47 -2.05 -11.08 26.00
C GLY A 47 -0.94 -10.15 25.50
N MET A 48 0.34 -10.47 25.70
CA MET A 48 1.43 -9.50 25.54
C MET A 48 2.16 -9.55 24.20
N VAL A 49 2.43 -10.75 23.67
CA VAL A 49 3.12 -10.92 22.37
C VAL A 49 2.22 -10.48 21.20
N LYS A 50 0.90 -10.71 21.31
CA LYS A 50 -0.11 -10.29 20.33
C LYS A 50 -0.14 -8.76 20.13
N ARG A 51 0.11 -7.97 21.19
CA ARG A 51 0.09 -6.49 21.11
C ARG A 51 1.28 -5.90 20.36
N GLY A 52 2.48 -6.48 20.50
CA GLY A 52 3.68 -5.97 19.84
C GLY A 52 3.60 -6.07 18.31
N LYS A 53 3.22 -7.23 17.80
CA LYS A 53 3.09 -7.47 16.35
C LYS A 53 1.97 -6.65 15.72
N ILE A 54 0.82 -6.53 16.39
CA ILE A 54 -0.25 -5.63 15.93
C ILE A 54 0.23 -4.17 15.89
N LYS A 55 1.00 -3.72 16.88
CA LYS A 55 1.59 -2.38 16.88
C LYS A 55 2.57 -2.18 15.73
N ASP A 56 3.35 -3.21 15.37
CA ASP A 56 4.28 -3.15 14.24
C ASP A 56 3.54 -3.12 12.90
N ILE A 57 2.48 -3.93 12.73
CA ILE A 57 1.60 -3.90 11.55
C ILE A 57 0.96 -2.51 11.42
N ASN A 58 0.41 -1.96 12.50
CA ASN A 58 -0.19 -0.61 12.47
C ASN A 58 0.84 0.44 12.05
N ARG A 59 2.08 0.36 12.56
CA ARG A 59 3.16 1.25 12.13
C ARG A 59 3.53 1.06 10.66
N GLY A 60 3.49 -0.17 10.14
CA GLY A 60 3.67 -0.44 8.70
C GLY A 60 2.56 0.20 7.88
N LEU A 61 1.30 0.00 8.28
CA LEU A 61 0.14 0.62 7.62
C LEU A 61 0.20 2.14 7.62
N ASP A 62 0.66 2.76 8.71
CA ASP A 62 0.85 4.22 8.75
C ASP A 62 1.89 4.68 7.72
N ARG A 63 3.00 3.95 7.58
CA ARG A 63 4.03 4.25 6.55
C ARG A 63 3.54 3.98 5.13
N VAL A 64 2.78 2.91 4.91
CA VAL A 64 2.13 2.64 3.62
C VAL A 64 1.20 3.79 3.25
N ARG A 65 0.37 4.27 4.18
CA ARG A 65 -0.53 5.41 3.92
C ARG A 65 0.22 6.70 3.59
N GLU A 66 1.32 6.96 4.29
CA GLU A 66 2.18 8.13 4.03
C GLU A 66 2.78 8.06 2.61
N LYS A 67 3.42 6.93 2.28
CA LYS A 67 4.02 6.72 0.95
C LYS A 67 2.98 6.68 -0.17
N LEU A 68 1.80 6.15 0.11
CA LEU A 68 0.66 6.14 -0.81
C LEU A 68 0.21 7.57 -1.12
N LEU A 69 0.20 8.46 -0.12
CA LEU A 69 -0.13 9.87 -0.33
C LEU A 69 0.94 10.58 -1.15
N VAL A 70 2.22 10.31 -0.89
CA VAL A 70 3.33 10.86 -1.68
C VAL A 70 3.21 10.40 -3.13
N ALA A 71 3.08 9.09 -3.38
CA ALA A 71 2.91 8.56 -4.73
C ALA A 71 1.67 9.14 -5.43
N LYS A 72 0.56 9.34 -4.72
CA LYS A 72 -0.63 10.01 -5.27
C LYS A 72 -0.33 11.44 -5.74
N ASN A 73 0.48 12.19 -4.98
CA ASN A 73 0.82 13.57 -5.30
C ASN A 73 1.79 13.65 -6.48
N GLU A 74 2.88 12.88 -6.47
CA GLU A 74 3.84 12.84 -7.58
C GLU A 74 3.17 12.41 -8.89
N LEU A 75 2.22 11.46 -8.81
CA LEU A 75 1.41 11.08 -9.96
C LEU A 75 0.50 12.25 -10.43
N ASN A 76 -0.19 12.94 -9.52
CA ASN A 76 -1.00 14.10 -9.92
C ASN A 76 -0.18 15.21 -10.60
N ASP A 77 1.10 15.36 -10.26
CA ASP A 77 1.96 16.39 -10.85
C ASP A 77 2.36 16.04 -12.30
N ILE A 78 2.54 14.76 -12.62
CA ILE A 78 2.68 14.29 -14.02
C ILE A 78 1.44 14.62 -14.85
N ARG A 79 0.25 14.52 -14.24
CA ARG A 79 -1.06 14.77 -14.85
C ARG A 79 -1.23 16.23 -15.31
N ILE A 80 -0.45 17.16 -14.76
CA ILE A 80 -0.52 18.59 -15.10
C ILE A 80 0.39 18.95 -16.29
N ASP A 81 1.32 18.07 -16.70
CA ASP A 81 2.31 18.39 -17.73
C ASP A 81 2.30 17.42 -18.93
N LEU A 82 1.56 16.30 -18.91
CA LEU A 82 1.44 15.38 -20.04
C LEU A 82 0.25 15.72 -20.96
N ASP A 83 0.34 16.84 -21.68
CA ASP A 83 -0.31 16.90 -22.99
C ASP A 83 0.40 15.87 -23.91
N ASP A 84 -0.37 14.89 -24.40
CA ASP A 84 -0.17 14.08 -25.62
C ASP A 84 0.28 12.60 -25.61
N GLU A 85 0.70 11.92 -24.52
CA GLU A 85 1.21 10.52 -24.67
C GLU A 85 0.65 9.40 -23.77
N ILE A 86 -0.04 9.71 -22.67
CA ILE A 86 -0.76 8.69 -21.87
C ILE A 86 -2.24 8.98 -22.02
N SER A 87 -3.06 7.97 -22.35
CA SER A 87 -4.51 8.18 -22.42
C SER A 87 -5.01 8.71 -21.08
N ASP A 88 -5.38 9.98 -21.03
CA ASP A 88 -5.86 10.74 -19.87
C ASP A 88 -6.83 9.89 -19.01
N SER A 89 -7.74 9.18 -19.69
CA SER A 89 -8.73 8.29 -19.07
C SER A 89 -8.17 7.14 -18.19
N THR A 90 -7.00 6.57 -18.52
CA THR A 90 -6.43 5.45 -17.75
C THR A 90 -5.71 5.96 -16.52
N TYR A 91 -5.00 7.09 -16.64
CA TYR A 91 -4.28 7.70 -15.54
C TYR A 91 -5.24 8.27 -14.50
N ASP A 92 -6.27 8.94 -14.99
CA ASP A 92 -7.32 9.54 -14.20
C ASP A 92 -8.08 8.53 -13.36
N PHE A 93 -8.43 7.42 -14.00
CA PHE A 93 -9.04 6.28 -13.32
C PHE A 93 -8.13 5.75 -12.19
N PHE A 94 -6.82 5.67 -12.43
CA PHE A 94 -5.90 5.17 -11.41
C PHE A 94 -5.81 6.11 -10.20
N VAL A 95 -5.53 7.40 -10.39
CA VAL A 95 -5.30 8.29 -9.26
C VAL A 95 -6.55 8.48 -8.39
N ASP A 96 -7.74 8.54 -9.00
CA ASP A 96 -8.96 8.84 -8.26
C ASP A 96 -9.65 7.56 -7.75
N VAL A 97 -9.78 6.52 -8.58
CA VAL A 97 -10.53 5.30 -8.19
C VAL A 97 -9.67 4.35 -7.36
N ILE A 98 -8.41 4.14 -7.73
CA ILE A 98 -7.57 3.16 -7.04
C ILE A 98 -7.12 3.67 -5.68
N PHE A 99 -6.60 4.89 -5.61
CA PHE A 99 -6.13 5.42 -4.33
C PHE A 99 -7.28 5.61 -3.34
N ASP A 100 -8.44 6.11 -3.75
CA ASP A 100 -9.54 6.37 -2.79
C ASP A 100 -10.13 5.08 -2.21
N ASN A 101 -10.26 4.02 -3.02
CA ASN A 101 -10.69 2.71 -2.53
C ASN A 101 -9.65 2.13 -1.56
N ILE A 102 -8.36 2.17 -1.91
CA ILE A 102 -7.31 1.62 -1.05
C ILE A 102 -7.15 2.39 0.26
N PHE A 103 -7.23 3.73 0.23
CA PHE A 103 -7.23 4.54 1.44
C PHE A 103 -8.39 4.17 2.37
N THR A 104 -9.56 3.89 1.78
CA THR A 104 -10.76 3.49 2.54
C THR A 104 -10.59 2.09 3.13
N ASP A 105 -10.16 1.12 2.34
CA ASP A 105 -10.00 -0.27 2.76
C ASP A 105 -8.96 -0.38 3.87
N LEU A 106 -7.76 0.21 3.67
CA LEU A 106 -6.72 0.24 4.69
C LEU A 106 -7.18 0.95 5.98
N ARG A 107 -8.11 1.90 5.91
CA ARG A 107 -8.65 2.60 7.09
C ARG A 107 -9.68 1.76 7.85
N VAL A 108 -10.47 0.95 7.16
CA VAL A 108 -11.61 0.23 7.75
C VAL A 108 -11.22 -1.13 8.33
N ASN A 109 -10.19 -1.79 7.77
CA ASN A 109 -9.81 -3.14 8.15
C ASN A 109 -9.34 -3.28 9.61
N ARG A 110 -9.85 -4.30 10.28
CA ARG A 110 -9.42 -4.68 11.65
C ARG A 110 -8.83 -6.08 11.71
N GLU A 111 -9.02 -6.89 10.67
CA GLU A 111 -8.52 -8.25 10.61
C GLU A 111 -7.21 -8.33 9.83
N ILE A 112 -6.22 -9.05 10.36
CA ILE A 112 -4.90 -9.20 9.71
C ILE A 112 -5.04 -9.81 8.32
N LYS A 113 -5.98 -10.75 8.13
CA LYS A 113 -6.22 -11.40 6.83
C LYS A 113 -6.70 -10.40 5.78
N GLU A 114 -7.65 -9.53 6.15
CA GLU A 114 -8.15 -8.47 5.27
C GLU A 114 -7.08 -7.42 5.02
N ILE A 115 -6.32 -7.02 6.05
CA ILE A 115 -5.19 -6.10 5.90
C ILE A 115 -4.20 -6.65 4.87
N ARG A 116 -3.82 -7.92 4.98
CA ARG A 116 -2.89 -8.55 4.04
C ARG A 116 -3.45 -8.58 2.62
N ALA A 117 -4.70 -9.02 2.45
CA ALA A 117 -5.33 -9.07 1.13
C ALA A 117 -5.37 -7.69 0.45
N ASN A 118 -5.64 -6.63 1.22
CA ASN A 118 -5.65 -5.26 0.69
C ASN A 118 -4.25 -4.72 0.38
N LEU A 119 -3.22 -5.14 1.15
CA LEU A 119 -1.83 -4.83 0.81
C LEU A 119 -1.35 -5.58 -0.44
N GLU A 120 -1.76 -6.83 -0.62
CA GLU A 120 -1.48 -7.62 -1.83
C GLU A 120 -2.14 -6.97 -3.06
N ASP A 121 -3.43 -6.61 -2.98
CA ASP A 121 -4.14 -5.90 -4.06
C ASP A 121 -3.50 -4.53 -4.38
N LEU A 122 -3.08 -3.78 -3.35
CA LEU A 122 -2.33 -2.54 -3.56
C LEU A 122 -0.97 -2.79 -4.23
N SER A 123 -0.23 -3.84 -3.84
CA SER A 123 1.08 -4.17 -4.46
C SER A 123 0.91 -4.48 -5.94
N ASP A 124 -0.10 -5.29 -6.30
CA ASP A 124 -0.41 -5.65 -7.69
C ASP A 124 -0.71 -4.39 -8.53
N ARG A 125 -1.48 -3.45 -7.99
CA ARG A 125 -1.80 -2.19 -8.69
C ARG A 125 -0.60 -1.26 -8.84
N VAL A 126 0.30 -1.24 -7.85
CA VAL A 126 1.56 -0.49 -7.96
C VAL A 126 2.45 -1.09 -9.03
N ASP A 127 2.52 -2.42 -9.14
CA ASP A 127 3.25 -3.10 -10.23
C ASP A 127 2.65 -2.79 -11.60
N GLU A 128 1.32 -2.80 -11.74
CA GLU A 128 0.65 -2.37 -12.97
C GLU A 128 1.01 -0.93 -13.36
N LEU A 129 1.08 -0.01 -12.39
CA LEU A 129 1.48 1.38 -12.63
C LEU A 129 2.94 1.48 -13.05
N LEU A 130 3.85 0.84 -12.29
CA LEU A 130 5.27 0.83 -12.59
C LEU A 130 5.55 0.30 -14.00
N ASN A 131 4.79 -0.69 -14.48
CA ASN A 131 4.91 -1.22 -15.83
C ASN A 131 4.40 -0.25 -16.92
N LYS A 132 3.48 0.66 -16.60
CA LYS A 132 2.91 1.64 -17.54
C LYS A 132 3.75 2.91 -17.67
N ILE A 133 4.51 3.27 -16.64
CA ILE A 133 5.38 4.46 -16.64
C ILE A 133 6.85 4.11 -16.96
N ASN A 134 7.09 2.92 -17.53
CA ASN A 134 8.43 2.39 -17.86
C ASN A 134 8.76 2.50 -19.35
#